data_AF-A0A947AK69-F1
#
_entry.id   AF-A0A947AK69-F1
#
_cell.length_a   1.000
_cell.length_b   1.000
_cell.length_c   1.000
_cell.angle_alpha   90.00
_cell.angle_beta   90.00
_cell.angle_gamma   90.00
#
_symmetry.space_group_name_H-M   'P 1'
#
loop_
_entity.id
_entity.type
_entity.pdbx_description
1 polymer ?
#
loop_
_entity_poly.entity_id
_entity_poly.type
_entity_poly.pdbx_seq_one_letter_code
_entity_poly.pdbx_strand_id
1 'polypeptide(L)'
;MNELMIFLYSIRWQDVIDIALASYLLFRFYVLFTGTYVFRVITGLAILWVFQQIIVFMGLIVSSWAIQGIMAVSAIIVIVVFKNEIRSVLQAKNLKSILWGFPAKAEDTPIEMIVESVYEL
;
A
#
# COMPACT_ATOMS: atom_id res chain seq x y z
N MET A 1 41.10 8.48 8.58
CA MET A 1 40.24 9.49 9.24
C MET A 1 39.78 10.60 8.27
N ASN A 2 40.63 11.06 7.34
CA ASN A 2 40.25 12.11 6.37
C ASN A 2 39.18 11.67 5.34
N GLU A 3 39.16 10.41 4.94
CA GLU A 3 38.17 9.84 4.00
C GLU A 3 36.71 10.01 4.50
N LEU A 4 36.47 9.77 5.79
CA LEU A 4 35.14 9.94 6.41
C LEU A 4 34.72 11.41 6.48
N MET A 5 35.67 12.33 6.72
CA MET A 5 35.40 13.77 6.76
C MET A 5 35.05 14.32 5.37
N ILE A 6 35.65 13.79 4.31
CA ILE A 6 35.33 14.15 2.92
C ILE A 6 33.94 13.64 2.54
N PHE A 7 33.56 12.42 2.94
CA PHE A 7 32.24 11.85 2.71
C PHE A 7 31.12 12.64 3.42
N LEU A 8 31.36 13.04 4.68
CA LEU A 8 30.40 13.88 5.42
C LEU A 8 30.26 15.29 4.82
N TYR A 9 31.32 15.84 4.22
CA TYR A 9 31.27 17.14 3.54
C TYR A 9 30.66 17.06 2.13
N SER A 10 30.61 15.87 1.53
CA SER A 10 29.92 15.66 0.25
C SER A 10 28.40 15.44 0.41
N ILE A 11 27.92 15.19 1.64
CA ILE A 11 26.49 15.10 1.92
C ILE A 11 25.89 16.48 1.76
N ARG A 12 24.97 16.57 0.80
CA ARG A 12 24.24 17.79 0.54
C ARG A 12 23.03 17.85 1.46
N TRP A 13 22.61 19.03 1.86
CA TRP A 13 21.38 19.21 2.63
C TRP A 13 20.14 18.69 1.86
N GLN A 14 20.21 18.66 0.52
CA GLN A 14 19.19 18.04 -0.33
C GLN A 14 19.07 16.53 -0.05
N ASP A 15 20.18 15.82 0.13
CA ASP A 15 20.17 14.36 0.38
C ASP A 15 19.46 14.06 1.70
N VAL A 16 19.65 14.91 2.72
CA VAL A 16 18.98 14.79 4.02
C VAL A 16 17.47 14.99 3.86
N ILE A 17 17.03 16.01 3.12
CA ILE A 17 15.61 16.25 2.87
C ILE A 17 14.99 15.13 2.03
N ASP A 18 15.68 14.65 1.00
CA ASP A 18 15.19 13.56 0.15
C ASP A 18 15.02 12.27 0.94
N ILE A 19 16.00 11.89 1.78
CA ILE A 19 15.90 10.71 2.63
C ILE A 19 14.79 10.88 3.68
N ALA A 20 14.69 12.05 4.32
CA ALA A 20 13.64 12.34 5.30
C ALA A 20 12.24 12.27 4.67
N LEU A 21 12.07 12.86 3.50
CA LEU A 21 10.80 12.87 2.78
C LEU A 21 10.44 11.48 2.26
N ALA A 22 11.38 10.77 1.63
CA ALA A 22 11.18 9.41 1.15
C ALA A 22 10.85 8.44 2.28
N SER A 23 11.58 8.49 3.39
CA SER A 23 11.32 7.64 4.57
C SER A 23 9.98 7.94 5.21
N TYR A 24 9.59 9.21 5.34
CA TYR A 24 8.26 9.58 5.83
C TYR A 24 7.14 9.09 4.89
N LEU A 25 7.29 9.26 3.57
CA LEU A 25 6.33 8.75 2.59
C LEU A 25 6.21 7.23 2.67
N LEU A 26 7.33 6.50 2.69
CA LEU A 26 7.35 5.04 2.80
C LEU A 26 6.69 4.57 4.09
N PHE A 27 7.00 5.20 5.22
CA PHE A 27 6.37 4.90 6.50
C PHE A 27 4.85 5.11 6.42
N ARG A 28 4.41 6.21 5.82
CA ARG A 28 2.99 6.51 5.67
C ARG A 28 2.28 5.49 4.77
N PHE A 29 2.88 5.13 3.63
CA PHE A 29 2.37 4.07 2.76
C PHE A 29 2.28 2.74 3.50
N TYR A 30 3.31 2.38 4.27
CA TYR A 30 3.29 1.17 5.08
C TYR A 30 2.09 1.15 6.04
N VAL A 31 1.85 2.23 6.78
CA VAL A 31 0.69 2.33 7.69
C VAL A 31 -0.65 2.27 6.94
N LEU A 32 -0.75 2.92 5.76
CA LEU A 32 -1.95 2.90 4.91
C LEU A 32 -2.31 1.50 4.40
N PHE A 33 -1.31 0.70 4.04
CA PHE A 33 -1.53 -0.67 3.55
C PHE A 33 -1.69 -1.68 4.69
N THR A 34 -1.14 -1.41 5.87
CA THR A 34 -1.22 -2.29 7.04
C THR A 34 -2.66 -2.49 7.48
N GLY A 35 -3.10 -3.75 7.60
CA GLY A 35 -4.48 -4.10 7.96
C GLY A 35 -5.47 -4.17 6.79
N THR A 36 -5.04 -3.81 5.57
CA THR A 36 -5.85 -3.98 4.36
C THR A 36 -5.61 -5.33 3.70
N TYR A 37 -6.57 -5.80 2.90
CA TYR A 37 -6.38 -6.96 2.03
C TYR A 37 -5.19 -6.79 1.07
N VAL A 38 -4.79 -5.54 0.80
CA VAL A 38 -3.68 -5.19 -0.09
C VAL A 38 -2.37 -5.81 0.37
N PHE A 39 -2.05 -5.73 1.66
CA PHE A 39 -0.78 -6.24 2.18
C PHE A 39 -0.66 -7.77 2.01
N ARG A 40 -1.76 -8.51 2.21
CA ARG A 40 -1.80 -9.97 2.03
C ARG A 40 -1.54 -10.36 0.58
N VAL A 41 -2.18 -9.66 -0.36
CA VAL A 41 -2.02 -9.92 -1.81
C VAL A 41 -0.62 -9.54 -2.29
N ILE A 42 -0.09 -8.38 -1.90
CA ILE A 42 1.27 -7.95 -2.25
C ILE A 42 2.30 -8.97 -1.74
N THR A 43 2.16 -9.44 -0.50
CA THR A 43 3.06 -10.45 0.07
C THR A 43 3.01 -11.75 -0.73
N GLY A 44 1.81 -12.22 -1.08
CA GLY A 44 1.64 -13.42 -1.91
C GLY A 44 2.27 -13.29 -3.30
N LEU A 45 2.05 -12.15 -3.97
CA LEU A 45 2.67 -11.86 -5.26
C LEU A 45 4.20 -11.75 -5.16
N ALA A 46 4.72 -11.12 -4.12
CA ALA A 46 6.15 -11.00 -3.90
C ALA A 46 6.81 -12.38 -3.73
N ILE A 47 6.18 -13.28 -2.96
CA ILE A 47 6.64 -14.66 -2.81
C ILE A 47 6.62 -15.40 -4.14
N LEU A 48 5.52 -15.32 -4.90
CA LEU A 48 5.42 -15.95 -6.22
C LEU A 48 6.49 -15.44 -7.19
N TRP A 49 6.75 -14.13 -7.18
CA TRP A 49 7.75 -13.50 -8.03
C TRP A 49 9.18 -13.93 -7.66
N VAL A 50 9.52 -13.96 -6.37
CA VAL A 50 10.81 -14.49 -5.91
C VAL A 50 10.98 -15.96 -6.30
N PHE A 51 9.93 -16.77 -6.16
CA PHE A 51 9.95 -18.18 -6.53
C PHE A 51 10.15 -18.36 -8.05
N GLN A 52 9.52 -17.53 -8.86
CA GLN A 52 9.76 -17.49 -10.30
C GLN A 52 11.24 -17.22 -10.61
N GLN A 53 11.84 -16.25 -9.93
CA GLN A 53 13.25 -15.90 -10.14
C GLN A 53 14.18 -17.07 -9.83
N ILE A 54 13.89 -17.84 -8.77
CA ILE A 54 14.64 -19.06 -8.43
C ILE A 54 14.54 -20.08 -9.55
N ILE A 55 13.35 -20.31 -10.10
CA ILE A 55 13.11 -21.32 -11.13
C ILE A 55 13.74 -20.94 -12.48
N VAL A 56 13.69 -19.66 -12.84
CA VAL A 56 14.40 -19.13 -14.00
C VAL A 56 15.91 -19.25 -13.81
N PHE A 57 16.42 -18.93 -12.62
CA PHE A 57 17.84 -19.06 -12.28
C PHE A 57 18.33 -20.51 -12.36
N MET A 58 17.50 -21.48 -11.95
CA MET A 58 17.78 -22.91 -12.07
C MET A 58 17.69 -23.44 -13.52
N GLY A 59 17.25 -22.63 -14.48
CA GLY A 59 17.12 -23.04 -15.88
C GLY A 59 15.95 -23.99 -16.15
N LEU A 60 14.96 -24.05 -15.26
CA LEU A 60 13.81 -24.94 -15.40
C LEU A 60 12.78 -24.36 -16.38
N ILE A 61 12.95 -24.69 -17.67
CA ILE A 61 12.13 -24.15 -18.76
C ILE A 61 10.63 -24.42 -18.53
N VAL A 62 10.22 -25.68 -18.38
CA VAL A 62 8.78 -26.04 -18.24
C VAL A 62 8.16 -25.42 -16.98
N SER A 63 8.86 -25.46 -15.85
CA SER A 63 8.38 -24.88 -14.59
C SER A 63 8.27 -23.35 -14.66
N SER A 64 9.18 -22.68 -15.37
CA SER A 64 9.11 -21.23 -15.56
C SER A 64 7.85 -20.82 -16.35
N TRP A 65 7.49 -21.58 -17.40
CA TRP A 65 6.25 -21.38 -18.15
C TRP A 65 5.01 -21.64 -17.29
N ALA A 66 5.02 -22.70 -16.49
CA ALA A 66 3.92 -23.01 -15.57
C ALA A 66 3.69 -21.86 -14.58
N ILE A 67 4.77 -21.32 -13.99
CA ILE A 67 4.66 -20.19 -13.05
C ILE A 67 4.25 -18.90 -13.74
N GLN A 68 4.72 -18.63 -14.96
CA GLN A 68 4.22 -17.49 -15.73
C GLN A 68 2.70 -17.57 -15.93
N GLY A 69 2.15 -18.76 -16.19
CA GLY A 69 0.71 -19.00 -16.21
C GLY A 69 0.03 -18.70 -14.88
N ILE A 70 0.59 -19.16 -13.76
CA ILE A 70 0.07 -18.87 -12.41
C ILE A 70 0.11 -17.36 -12.13
N MET A 71 1.18 -16.67 -12.51
CA MET A 71 1.31 -15.21 -12.38
C MET A 71 0.24 -14.48 -13.19
N ALA A 72 -0.04 -14.93 -14.42
CA ALA A 72 -1.11 -14.36 -15.25
C ALA A 72 -2.49 -14.52 -14.62
N VAL A 73 -2.81 -15.70 -14.08
CA VAL A 73 -4.08 -15.93 -13.35
C VAL A 73 -4.13 -15.10 -12.06
N SER A 74 -3.00 -14.99 -11.36
CA SER A 74 -2.88 -14.19 -10.15
C SER A 74 -3.20 -12.71 -10.42
N ALA A 75 -2.78 -12.16 -11.57
CA ALA A 75 -3.14 -10.79 -11.96
C ALA A 75 -4.66 -10.59 -12.10
N ILE A 76 -5.39 -11.59 -12.60
CA ILE A 76 -6.86 -11.54 -12.67
C ILE A 76 -7.46 -11.60 -11.26
N ILE A 77 -6.98 -12.51 -10.41
CA ILE A 77 -7.43 -12.64 -9.01
C ILE A 77 -7.23 -11.32 -8.26
N VAL A 78 -6.08 -10.69 -8.44
CA VAL A 78 -5.74 -9.37 -7.90
C VAL A 78 -6.81 -8.34 -8.28
N ILE A 79 -7.16 -8.23 -9.56
CA ILE A 79 -8.21 -7.30 -10.03
C ILE A 79 -9.55 -7.59 -9.36
N VAL A 80 -9.95 -8.86 -9.27
CA VAL A 80 -11.24 -9.26 -8.68
C VAL A 80 -11.28 -8.97 -7.18
N VAL A 81 -10.22 -9.28 -6.44
CA VAL A 81 -10.12 -9.04 -4.99
C VAL A 81 -10.07 -7.54 -4.69
N PHE A 82 -9.34 -6.77 -5.49
CA PHE A 82 -9.24 -5.31 -5.32
C PHE A 82 -10.41 -4.52 -5.88
N LYS A 83 -11.40 -5.17 -6.51
CA LYS A 83 -12.54 -4.49 -7.13
C LYS A 83 -13.21 -3.51 -6.17
N ASN A 84 -13.46 -3.94 -4.92
CA ASN A 84 -14.10 -3.11 -3.90
C ASN A 84 -13.20 -1.94 -3.46
N GLU A 85 -11.90 -2.18 -3.37
CA GLU A 85 -10.97 -1.19 -2.80
C GLU A 85 -10.71 -0.09 -3.83
N ILE A 86 -10.59 -0.46 -5.11
CA ILE A 86 -10.53 0.48 -6.23
C ILE A 86 -11.81 1.34 -6.26
N ARG A 87 -12.99 0.73 -6.07
CA ARG A 87 -14.25 1.46 -6.02
C ARG A 87 -14.28 2.46 -4.87
N SER A 88 -13.86 2.05 -3.67
CA SER A 88 -13.80 2.93 -2.49
C SER A 88 -12.89 4.14 -2.73
N VAL A 89 -11.70 3.91 -3.30
CA VAL A 89 -10.74 4.97 -3.62
C VAL A 89 -11.28 5.92 -4.69
N LEU A 90 -11.99 5.42 -5.70
CA LEU A 90 -12.59 6.26 -6.75
C LEU A 90 -13.83 7.04 -6.27
N GLN A 91 -14.57 6.51 -5.30
CA GLN A 91 -15.74 7.17 -4.71
C GLN A 91 -15.36 8.21 -3.66
N ALA A 92 -14.17 8.10 -3.08
CA ALA A 92 -13.66 9.08 -2.16
C ALA A 92 -13.44 10.41 -2.89
N LYS A 93 -14.36 11.36 -2.67
CA LYS A 93 -14.35 12.70 -3.25
C LYS A 93 -13.12 13.54 -2.89
N ASN A 94 -12.30 13.09 -1.93
CA ASN A 94 -11.14 13.83 -1.47
C ASN A 94 -9.91 12.92 -1.33
N LEU A 95 -8.98 13.01 -2.28
CA LEU A 95 -7.69 12.31 -2.24
C LEU A 95 -6.90 12.63 -0.96
N LYS A 96 -7.12 13.84 -0.41
CA LYS A 96 -6.55 14.24 0.87
C LYS A 96 -7.10 13.39 2.02
N SER A 97 -8.38 13.00 2.03
CA SER A 97 -8.91 12.14 3.12
C SER A 97 -8.44 10.69 2.99
N ILE A 98 -8.20 10.20 1.76
CA ILE A 98 -7.63 8.86 1.52
C ILE A 98 -6.19 8.78 2.05
N LEU A 99 -5.36 9.79 1.79
CA LEU A 99 -3.95 9.81 2.19
C LEU A 99 -3.74 10.30 3.64
N TRP A 100 -4.54 11.25 4.11
CA TRP A 100 -4.41 11.85 5.46
C TRP A 100 -5.32 11.24 6.53
N GLY A 101 -6.32 10.41 6.19
CA GLY A 101 -7.00 9.54 7.17
C GLY A 101 -7.40 10.24 8.46
N PHE A 102 -8.09 11.39 8.39
CA PHE A 102 -8.87 11.83 9.53
C PHE A 102 -10.19 11.08 9.44
N PRO A 103 -10.48 10.14 10.37
CA PRO A 103 -11.86 9.76 10.59
C PRO A 103 -12.50 11.01 11.19
N ALA A 104 -13.01 11.89 10.34
CA ALA A 104 -14.23 12.57 10.73
C ALA A 104 -15.25 11.44 10.85
N LYS A 105 -15.26 10.75 12.00
CA LYS A 105 -16.52 10.24 12.53
C LYS A 105 -17.44 11.44 12.36
N ALA A 106 -18.40 11.32 11.46
CA ALA A 106 -19.66 11.97 11.72
C ALA A 106 -20.07 11.37 13.07
N GLU A 107 -19.67 12.03 14.15
CA GLU A 107 -20.43 11.92 15.37
C GLU A 107 -21.82 12.34 14.92
N ASP A 108 -22.74 11.38 14.84
CA ASP A 108 -24.15 11.68 14.73
C ASP A 108 -24.38 12.79 15.75
N THR A 109 -24.64 13.98 15.24
CA THR A 109 -24.78 15.16 16.07
C THR A 109 -25.80 14.78 17.14
N PRO A 110 -25.56 15.05 18.45
CA PRO A 110 -26.48 14.63 19.51
C PRO A 110 -27.95 14.98 19.25
N ILE A 111 -28.17 15.99 18.41
CA ILE A 111 -29.46 16.42 17.86
C ILE A 111 -30.15 15.33 17.02
N GLU A 112 -29.44 14.61 16.15
CA GLU A 112 -29.98 13.53 15.29
C GLU A 112 -30.54 12.38 16.13
N MET A 113 -29.80 11.97 17.16
CA MET A 113 -30.19 10.89 18.09
C MET A 113 -31.43 11.27 18.92
N ILE A 114 -31.53 12.55 19.30
CA ILE A 114 -32.72 13.08 20.00
C ILE A 114 -33.93 13.11 19.06
N VAL A 115 -33.75 13.53 17.81
CA VAL A 115 -34.84 13.61 16.83
C VAL A 115 -35.37 12.21 16.48
N GLU A 116 -34.50 11.22 16.31
CA GLU A 116 -34.90 9.83 16.03
C GLU A 116 -35.66 9.20 17.20
N SER A 117 -35.20 9.42 18.43
CA SER A 117 -35.86 8.91 19.64
C SER A 117 -37.27 9.48 19.84
N VAL A 118 -37.54 10.70 19.35
CA VAL A 118 -38.86 11.34 19.41
C VAL A 118 -39.78 10.83 18.29
N TYR A 119 -39.22 10.43 17.15
CA TYR A 119 -39.98 9.90 16.02
C TYR A 119 -40.40 8.42 16.21
N GLU A 120 -39.69 7.66 17.05
CA GLU A 120 -40.03 6.27 17.40
C GLU A 120 -41.08 6.14 18.52
N LEU A 121 -41.55 7.24 19.11
CA LEU A 121 -42.61 7.31 20.13
C LEU A 121 -44.00 7.53 19.51
#